data_AF-A0A368F2N8-F1
#
_entry.id   AF-A0A368F2N8-F1
#
_cell.length_a   1.000
_cell.length_b   1.000
_cell.length_c   1.000
_cell.angle_alpha   90.00
_cell.angle_beta   90.00
_cell.angle_gamma   90.00
#
_symmetry.space_group_name_H-M   'P 1'
#
loop_
_entity.id
_entity.type
_entity.pdbx_description
1 polymer ?
#
loop_
_entity_poly.entity_id
_entity_poly.type
_entity_poly.pdbx_seq_one_letter_code
_entity_poly.pdbx_strand_id
1 'polypeptide(L)'
;LLVFGVHSQLHEPYIVNRFQGGHLNPAVSILFWSFGHLPGLWLVLYSVVQTAGAFLAAMCMYLYYYEAFDHYDNGIRSIAGPTGTAVVFCSYPAPYLNYFTPYLDQV
;
A
#
# COMPACT_ATOMS: atom_id res chain seq x y z
N LEU A 1 6.57 -6.83 3.70
CA LEU A 1 5.90 -8.12 4.03
C LEU A 1 5.79 -8.95 2.75
N LEU A 2 6.91 -9.49 2.27
CA LEU A 2 6.94 -10.54 1.24
C LEU A 2 7.47 -11.79 1.94
N VAL A 3 6.58 -12.68 2.36
CA VAL A 3 6.96 -14.00 2.88
C VAL A 3 6.89 -14.99 1.72
N PHE A 4 8.01 -15.18 1.05
CA PHE A 4 8.21 -16.36 0.21
C PHE A 4 8.46 -17.55 1.14
N GLY A 5 7.45 -18.41 1.26
CA GLY A 5 7.57 -19.68 1.96
C GLY A 5 8.32 -20.69 1.09
N VAL A 6 9.54 -21.04 1.48
CA VAL A 6 10.14 -22.33 1.15
C VAL A 6 10.53 -23.02 2.45
N HIS A 7 9.86 -24.16 2.69
CA HIS A 7 10.23 -25.24 3.61
C HIS A 7 10.15 -24.99 5.13
N SER A 8 9.02 -25.38 5.73
CA SER A 8 9.01 -26.36 6.83
C SER A 8 7.56 -26.73 7.19
N GLN A 9 7.22 -27.99 6.95
CA GLN A 9 6.00 -28.63 7.44
C GLN A 9 6.29 -29.13 8.84
N LEU A 10 5.72 -28.53 9.90
CA LEU A 10 5.55 -29.21 11.19
C LEU A 10 4.23 -28.78 11.85
N HIS A 11 3.25 -29.68 11.75
CA HIS A 11 2.22 -30.01 12.74
C HIS A 11 1.63 -28.90 13.63
N GLU A 12 0.59 -28.21 13.16
CA GLU A 12 -0.52 -27.75 14.01
C GLU A 12 -1.83 -27.72 13.18
N PRO A 13 -2.90 -28.46 13.57
CA PRO A 13 -4.14 -28.55 12.80
C PRO A 13 -5.13 -27.39 13.03
N TYR A 14 -4.70 -26.25 13.58
CA TYR A 14 -5.58 -25.13 13.85
C TYR A 14 -4.96 -23.79 13.43
N ILE A 15 -5.59 -23.18 12.44
CA ILE A 15 -5.53 -21.75 12.09
C ILE A 15 -4.16 -21.24 11.62
N VAL A 16 -3.77 -21.64 10.40
CA VAL A 16 -3.11 -20.68 9.51
C VAL A 16 -3.57 -20.97 8.10
N ASN A 17 -4.57 -20.20 7.67
CA ASN A 17 -4.93 -20.11 6.27
C ASN A 17 -3.65 -19.63 5.56
N ARG A 18 -2.97 -20.53 4.83
CA ARG A 18 -1.76 -20.18 4.09
C ARG A 18 -2.14 -19.06 3.13
N PHE A 19 -1.60 -17.87 3.33
CA PHE A 19 -1.79 -16.72 2.45
C PHE A 19 -1.16 -17.03 1.08
N GLN A 20 -1.83 -17.83 0.26
CA GLN A 20 -1.38 -18.22 -1.08
C GLN A 20 -1.85 -17.22 -2.16
N GLY A 21 -2.58 -16.16 -1.79
CA GLY A 21 -3.08 -15.16 -2.74
C GLY A 21 -3.12 -13.71 -2.24
N GLY A 22 -2.68 -13.41 -1.01
CA GLY A 22 -2.74 -12.05 -0.47
C GLY A 22 -1.64 -11.14 -1.03
N HIS A 23 -1.71 -10.75 -2.30
CA HIS A 23 -0.64 -9.92 -2.90
C HIS A 23 -0.51 -8.57 -2.18
N LEU A 24 -1.63 -8.01 -1.68
CA LEU A 24 -1.71 -6.74 -0.92
C LEU A 24 -0.97 -5.57 -1.60
N ASN A 25 -0.68 -5.71 -2.89
CA ASN A 25 0.10 -4.80 -3.69
C ASN A 25 -0.20 -5.07 -5.18
N PRO A 26 -0.74 -4.08 -5.90
CA PRO A 26 -1.01 -4.23 -7.33
C PRO A 26 0.25 -4.59 -8.14
N ALA A 27 1.42 -4.08 -7.78
CA ALA A 27 2.68 -4.39 -8.46
C ALA A 27 3.07 -5.87 -8.34
N VAL A 28 2.81 -6.50 -7.18
CA VAL A 28 3.00 -7.93 -7.00
C VAL A 28 1.99 -8.71 -7.85
N SER A 29 0.74 -8.23 -7.95
CA SER A 29 -0.27 -8.86 -8.83
C SER A 29 0.15 -8.80 -10.31
N ILE A 30 0.74 -7.70 -10.76
CA ILE A 30 1.29 -7.54 -12.12
C ILE A 30 2.45 -8.52 -12.36
N LEU A 31 3.34 -8.68 -11.38
CA LEU A 31 4.45 -9.64 -11.45
C LEU A 31 3.94 -11.07 -11.68
N PHE A 32 2.98 -11.53 -10.89
CA PHE A 32 2.39 -12.87 -11.05
C PHE A 32 1.65 -13.02 -12.39
N TRP A 33 0.99 -11.97 -12.89
CA TRP A 33 0.39 -11.97 -14.22
C TRP A 33 1.45 -12.09 -15.33
N SER A 34 2.57 -11.37 -15.22
CA SER A 34 3.66 -11.42 -16.22
C SER A 34 4.34 -12.78 -16.33
N PHE A 35 4.41 -13.54 -15.24
CA PHE A 35 4.90 -14.92 -15.23
C PHE A 35 3.84 -15.96 -15.60
N GLY A 36 2.62 -15.54 -15.97
CA GLY A 36 1.53 -16.44 -16.35
C GLY A 36 0.86 -17.16 -15.16
N HIS A 37 1.16 -16.74 -13.93
CA HIS A 37 0.62 -17.34 -12.70
C HIS A 37 -0.69 -16.70 -12.22
N LEU A 38 -1.16 -15.63 -12.86
CA LEU A 38 -2.43 -14.96 -12.55
C LEU A 38 -3.21 -14.68 -13.84
N PRO A 39 -4.49 -15.06 -13.97
CA PRO A 39 -5.28 -14.73 -15.15
C PRO A 39 -5.61 -13.21 -15.17
N GLY A 40 -5.70 -12.62 -16.37
CA GLY A 40 -5.83 -11.16 -16.52
C GLY A 40 -7.04 -10.54 -15.81
N LEU A 41 -8.19 -11.22 -15.77
CA LEU A 41 -9.36 -10.74 -15.03
C LEU A 41 -9.06 -10.65 -13.52
N TRP A 42 -8.31 -11.61 -12.98
CA TRP A 42 -7.93 -11.58 -11.57
C TRP A 42 -6.95 -10.46 -11.28
N LEU A 43 -6.01 -10.14 -12.18
CA LEU A 43 -5.15 -8.96 -12.01
C LEU A 43 -5.97 -7.69 -11.75
N VAL A 44 -7.01 -7.46 -12.55
CA VAL A 44 -7.87 -6.28 -12.40
C VAL A 44 -8.64 -6.33 -11.08
N LEU A 45 -9.27 -7.46 -10.76
CA LEU A 45 -10.05 -7.61 -9.52
C LEU A 45 -9.17 -7.46 -8.26
N TYR A 46 -7.99 -8.09 -8.25
CA TYR A 46 -7.03 -7.95 -7.15
C TYR A 46 -6.58 -6.51 -6.99
N SER A 47 -6.27 -5.81 -8.08
CA SER A 47 -5.85 -4.40 -8.03
C SER A 47 -6.96 -3.50 -7.48
N VAL A 48 -8.20 -3.66 -7.95
CA VAL A 48 -9.35 -2.86 -7.47
C VAL A 48 -9.60 -3.08 -5.98
N VAL A 49 -9.63 -4.34 -5.52
CA VAL A 49 -9.88 -4.65 -4.10
C VAL A 49 -8.73 -4.14 -3.23
N GLN A 50 -7.48 -4.25 -3.68
CA GLN A 50 -6.32 -3.74 -2.94
C GLN A 50 -6.34 -2.22 -2.83
N THR A 51 -6.64 -1.50 -3.92
CA THR A 51 -6.77 -0.04 -3.90
C THR A 51 -7.94 0.40 -3.02
N ALA A 52 -9.09 -0.27 -3.12
CA ALA A 52 -10.24 0.02 -2.26
C ALA A 52 -9.94 -0.22 -0.77
N GLY A 53 -9.26 -1.34 -0.46
CA GLY A 53 -8.81 -1.64 0.91
C GLY A 53 -7.84 -0.60 1.46
N ALA A 54 -6.85 -0.18 0.66
CA ALA A 54 -5.91 0.88 1.04
C ALA A 54 -6.62 2.22 1.26
N PHE A 55 -7.58 2.56 0.41
CA PHE A 55 -8.39 3.77 0.56
C PHE A 55 -9.23 3.77 1.84
N LEU A 56 -9.91 2.65 2.15
CA LEU A 56 -10.68 2.51 3.38
C LEU A 56 -9.78 2.56 4.62
N ALA A 57 -8.59 1.93 4.57
CA ALA A 57 -7.62 2.00 5.65
C ALA A 57 -7.14 3.45 5.89
N ALA A 58 -6.84 4.20 4.82
CA ALA A 58 -6.47 5.61 4.92
C ALA A 58 -7.60 6.46 5.51
N MET A 59 -8.86 6.22 5.11
CA MET A 59 -10.03 6.89 5.69
C MET A 59 -10.17 6.59 7.19
N CYS A 60 -10.06 5.33 7.60
CA CYS A 60 -10.11 4.94 9.02
C CYS A 60 -8.99 5.60 9.83
N MET A 61 -7.76 5.63 9.29
CA MET A 61 -6.62 6.32 9.90
C MET A 61 -6.88 7.82 10.07
N TYR A 62 -7.40 8.48 9.05
CA TYR A 62 -7.74 9.91 9.10
C TYR A 62 -8.77 10.20 10.19
N LEU A 63 -9.84 9.41 10.27
CA LEU A 63 -10.88 9.58 11.28
C LEU A 63 -10.36 9.32 12.70
N TYR A 64 -9.51 8.31 12.87
CA TYR A 64 -8.92 7.98 14.17
C TYR A 64 -7.97 9.09 14.67
N TYR A 65 -7.19 9.71 13.78
CA TYR A 65 -6.25 10.79 14.12
C TYR A 65 -6.81 12.20 13.86
N TYR A 66 -8.12 12.34 13.65
CA TYR A 66 -8.72 13.61 13.21
C TYR A 66 -8.35 14.79 14.12
N GLU A 67 -8.51 14.63 15.43
CA GLU A 67 -8.18 15.66 16.43
C GLU A 67 -6.68 15.97 16.47
N ALA A 68 -5.83 14.95 16.31
CA ALA A 68 -4.38 15.11 16.29
C ALA A 68 -3.92 15.91 15.06
N PHE A 69 -4.52 15.63 13.89
CA PHE A 69 -4.27 16.41 12.69
C PHE A 69 -4.74 17.85 12.85
N ASP A 70 -5.95 18.07 13.37
CA ASP A 70 -6.52 19.40 13.60
C ASP A 70 -5.65 20.23 14.55
N HIS A 71 -5.13 19.62 15.62
CA HIS A 71 -4.21 20.26 16.55
C HIS A 71 -2.87 20.63 15.91
N TYR A 72 -2.34 19.77 15.03
CA TYR A 72 -1.03 19.97 14.40
C TYR A 72 -1.06 21.03 13.28
N ASP A 73 -2.06 20.97 12.39
CA ASP A 73 -2.15 21.84 11.22
C ASP A 73 -3.12 23.03 11.40
N ASN A 74 -3.71 23.17 12.58
CA ASN A 74 -4.73 24.18 12.92
C ASN A 74 -5.95 24.13 11.99
N GLY A 75 -6.31 22.92 11.54
CA GLY A 75 -7.42 22.65 10.63
C GLY A 75 -7.11 22.90 9.15
N ILE A 76 -5.92 23.40 8.81
CA ILE A 76 -5.52 23.70 7.43
C ILE A 76 -4.85 22.47 6.80
N ARG A 77 -5.61 21.76 5.97
CA ARG A 77 -5.13 20.56 5.26
C ARG A 77 -4.23 20.93 4.09
N SER A 78 -2.93 21.08 4.36
CA SER A 78 -1.91 21.41 3.37
C SER A 78 -1.14 20.17 2.89
N ILE A 79 -0.75 20.17 1.61
CA ILE A 79 0.02 19.07 1.01
C ILE A 79 1.50 19.17 1.39
N ALA A 80 2.04 20.38 1.38
CA ALA A 80 3.44 20.67 1.64
C ALA A 80 3.57 21.92 2.52
N GLY A 81 4.72 22.05 3.18
CA GLY A 81 5.01 23.13 4.12
C GLY A 81 5.33 22.61 5.52
N PRO A 82 5.58 23.49 6.49
CA PRO A 82 6.00 23.11 7.85
C PRO A 82 4.97 22.24 8.60
N THR A 83 3.69 22.35 8.22
CA THR A 83 2.57 21.60 8.81
C THR A 83 1.83 20.75 7.76
N GLY A 84 2.51 20.38 6.66
CA GLY A 84 1.91 19.52 5.63
C GLY A 84 1.66 18.11 6.14
N THR A 85 0.41 17.65 6.11
CA THR A 85 0.00 16.34 6.65
C THR A 85 -0.21 15.27 5.59
N ALA A 86 -0.21 15.63 4.30
CA ALA A 86 -0.46 14.70 3.21
C ALA A 86 0.56 13.56 3.11
N VAL A 87 1.79 13.77 3.60
CA VAL A 87 2.86 12.75 3.64
C VAL A 87 2.51 11.51 4.47
N VAL A 88 1.53 11.62 5.38
CA VAL A 88 1.05 10.49 6.18
C VAL A 88 0.30 9.46 5.33
N PHE A 89 -0.31 9.89 4.23
CA PHE A 89 -1.15 9.04 3.37
C PHE A 89 -0.46 8.63 2.07
N CYS A 90 0.42 9.49 1.53
CA CYS A 90 1.10 9.25 0.26
C CYS A 90 2.54 9.77 0.31
N SER A 91 3.44 9.11 -0.40
CA SER A 91 4.82 9.57 -0.57
C SER A 91 4.87 10.71 -1.59
N TYR A 92 5.57 11.79 -1.23
CA TYR A 92 5.85 12.93 -2.12
C TYR A 92 7.36 13.03 -2.36
N PRO A 93 7.81 13.32 -3.60
CA PRO A 93 9.22 13.51 -3.88
C PRO A 93 9.74 14.77 -3.21
N ALA A 94 11.04 14.81 -2.93
CA ALA A 94 11.68 16.01 -2.41
C ALA A 94 11.57 17.17 -3.41
N PRO A 95 11.38 18.43 -2.95
CA PRO A 95 11.04 19.56 -3.82
C PRO A 95 12.12 19.96 -4.83
N TYR A 96 13.35 19.48 -4.64
CA TYR A 96 14.47 19.74 -5.56
C TYR A 96 14.64 18.65 -6.63
N LEU A 97 13.87 17.55 -6.58
CA LEU A 97 13.94 16.47 -7.56
C LEU A 97 13.07 16.78 -8.78
N ASN A 98 13.58 16.44 -9.97
CA ASN A 98 12.77 16.37 -11.18
C ASN A 98 11.92 15.08 -11.19
N TYR A 99 11.01 14.92 -12.15
CA TYR A 99 10.16 13.72 -12.22
C TYR A 99 10.93 12.42 -12.57
N PHE A 100 12.11 12.52 -13.18
CA PHE A 100 12.85 11.37 -13.67
C PHE A 100 13.57 10.61 -12.54
N THR A 101 14.16 11.33 -11.58
CA THR A 101 14.90 10.70 -10.47
C THR A 101 14.01 9.83 -9.57
N PRO A 102 12.84 10.30 -9.09
CA PRO A 102 11.91 9.46 -8.33
C PRO A 102 11.32 8.32 -9.15
N TYR A 103 11.15 8.49 -10.46
CA TYR A 103 10.70 7.40 -11.33
C TYR A 103 11.71 6.25 -11.34
N LEU A 104 13.01 6.54 -11.51
CA LEU A 104 14.05 5.51 -11.47
C LEU A 104 14.23 4.86 -10.09
N ASP A 105 13.89 5.56 -9.01
CA ASP A 105 13.90 4.99 -7.65
C ASP A 105 12.79 3.94 -7.43
N GLN A 106 11.66 4.07 -8.13
CA GLN A 106 10.48 3.25 -7.93
C GLN A 106 10.36 2.05 -8.89
N VAL A 107 11.22 1.96 -9.91
CA VAL A 107 11.26 0.88 -10.93
C VAL A 107 12.35 -0.14 -10.59
#